data_AF-A0A9W9Z5X2-F1
#
_entry.id   AF-A0A9W9Z5X2-F1
#
_cell.length_a   1.000
_cell.length_b   1.000
_cell.length_c   1.000
_cell.angle_alpha   90.00
_cell.angle_beta   90.00
_cell.angle_gamma   90.00
#
_symmetry.space_group_name_H-M   'P 1'
#
loop_
_entity.id
_entity.type
_entity.pdbx_description
1 polymer ?
#
loop_
_entity_poly.entity_id
_entity_poly.type
_entity_poly.pdbx_seq_one_letter_code
_entity_poly.pdbx_strand_id
1 'polypeptide(L)'
;MCISGFTSLQRGLWESANAGRIGKVPWMLIGSGNKLKNLHSLYCGGDELDKSLVKIFVDGTLDDVRENFQDLVTYCAKDTAATQEVFAAIWPKFLDRYPHPVSFAGMLEMGLAYLPVDRSWENYIRDADDTYEDLEKEMKCSLRN
;
A
#
# COMPACT_ATOMS: atom_id res chain seq x y z
N MET A 1 -8.75 3.33 -2.84
CA MET A 1 -9.09 2.80 -4.18
C MET A 1 -10.33 3.53 -4.65
N CYS A 2 -10.35 4.03 -5.89
CA CYS A 2 -11.48 4.78 -6.45
C CYS A 2 -12.65 3.90 -6.91
N ILE A 3 -12.44 2.58 -7.08
CA ILE A 3 -13.45 1.59 -7.51
C ILE A 3 -13.23 0.31 -6.72
N SER A 4 -14.31 -0.44 -6.38
CA SER A 4 -14.24 -1.80 -5.79
C SER A 4 -13.31 -1.96 -4.57
N GLY A 5 -13.11 -0.88 -3.81
CA GLY A 5 -12.32 -0.89 -2.58
C GLY A 5 -13.13 -1.27 -1.36
N PHE A 6 -12.47 -1.93 -0.41
CA PHE A 6 -13.05 -2.24 0.90
C PHE A 6 -12.72 -1.17 1.95
N THR A 7 -13.68 -0.91 2.84
CA THR A 7 -13.42 -0.24 4.12
C THR A 7 -12.52 -1.09 5.01
N SER A 8 -11.95 -0.52 6.09
CA SER A 8 -11.06 -1.26 6.99
C SER A 8 -11.71 -2.51 7.58
N LEU A 9 -12.98 -2.41 8.02
CA LEU A 9 -13.73 -3.55 8.54
C LEU A 9 -13.99 -4.60 7.45
N GLN A 10 -14.45 -4.17 6.28
CA GLN A 10 -14.69 -5.07 5.15
C GLN A 10 -13.42 -5.81 4.72
N ARG A 11 -12.26 -5.13 4.75
CA ARG A 11 -10.97 -5.74 4.44
C ARG A 11 -10.62 -6.83 5.45
N GLY A 12 -10.80 -6.58 6.75
CA GLY A 12 -10.57 -7.58 7.79
C GLY A 12 -11.50 -8.81 7.67
N LEU A 13 -12.77 -8.59 7.33
CA LEU A 13 -13.71 -9.69 7.04
C LEU A 13 -13.32 -10.46 5.78
N TRP A 14 -12.93 -9.76 4.71
CA TRP A 14 -12.50 -10.37 3.47
C TRP A 14 -11.24 -11.22 3.64
N GLU A 15 -10.26 -10.75 4.42
CA GLU A 15 -9.06 -11.51 4.77
C GLU A 15 -9.40 -12.76 5.60
N SER A 16 -10.31 -12.63 6.58
CA SER A 16 -10.78 -13.75 7.39
C SER A 16 -11.51 -14.80 6.54
N ALA A 17 -12.28 -14.37 5.54
CA ALA A 17 -12.98 -15.26 4.62
C ALA A 17 -12.00 -15.99 3.68
N ASN A 18 -10.96 -15.31 3.20
CA ASN A 18 -9.90 -15.93 2.41
C ASN A 18 -9.02 -16.88 3.22
N ALA A 19 -8.89 -16.64 4.53
CA ALA A 19 -8.25 -17.57 5.46
C ALA A 19 -9.17 -18.75 5.88
N GLY A 20 -10.39 -18.83 5.36
CA GLY A 20 -11.34 -19.92 5.67
C GLY A 20 -11.98 -19.84 7.05
N ARG A 21 -11.82 -18.73 7.78
CA ARG A 21 -12.38 -18.56 9.14
C ARG A 21 -13.87 -18.23 9.13
N ILE A 22 -14.35 -17.62 8.05
CA ILE A 22 -15.76 -17.27 7.83
C ILE A 22 -16.15 -17.58 6.38
N GLY A 23 -17.46 -17.75 6.13
CA GLY A 23 -17.98 -17.95 4.78
C GLY A 23 -17.83 -16.71 3.91
N LYS A 24 -17.58 -16.91 2.60
CA LYS A 24 -17.56 -15.81 1.62
C LYS A 24 -18.98 -15.31 1.35
N VAL A 25 -19.16 -13.99 1.34
CA VAL A 25 -20.42 -13.32 1.01
C VAL A 25 -20.32 -12.55 -0.31
N PRO A 26 -21.43 -12.26 -1.01
CA PRO A 26 -21.38 -11.80 -2.41
C PRO A 26 -20.53 -10.55 -2.67
N TRP A 27 -20.54 -9.57 -1.76
CA TRP A 27 -19.74 -8.35 -1.93
C TRP A 27 -18.23 -8.60 -1.87
N MET A 28 -17.78 -9.71 -1.28
CA MET A 28 -16.36 -10.08 -1.20
C MET A 28 -15.79 -10.51 -2.56
N LEU A 29 -16.65 -10.86 -3.52
CA LEU A 29 -16.26 -11.32 -4.85
C LEU A 29 -16.03 -10.18 -5.84
N ILE A 30 -16.58 -9.00 -5.56
CA ILE A 30 -16.56 -7.83 -6.46
C ILE A 30 -15.54 -6.76 -6.04
N GLY A 31 -14.87 -6.95 -4.90
CA GLY A 31 -13.89 -6.02 -4.37
C GLY A 31 -12.54 -6.68 -4.05
N SER A 32 -11.54 -5.86 -3.78
CA SER A 32 -10.16 -6.30 -3.56
C SER A 32 -9.51 -5.64 -2.34
N GLY A 33 -8.59 -6.36 -1.70
CA GLY A 33 -7.77 -5.91 -0.57
C GLY A 33 -6.61 -4.97 -0.93
N ASN A 34 -6.64 -4.27 -2.07
CA ASN A 34 -5.64 -3.31 -2.57
C ASN A 34 -4.22 -3.85 -2.88
N LYS A 35 -3.92 -5.13 -2.66
CA LYS A 35 -2.64 -5.72 -3.10
C LYS A 35 -2.64 -5.89 -4.62
N LEU A 36 -1.51 -5.63 -5.29
CA LEU A 36 -1.40 -5.73 -6.75
C LEU A 36 -1.83 -7.10 -7.28
N LYS A 37 -1.42 -8.19 -6.61
CA LYS A 37 -1.84 -9.57 -6.96
C LYS A 37 -3.37 -9.72 -6.99
N ASN A 38 -4.05 -9.17 -5.99
CA ASN A 38 -5.52 -9.25 -5.89
C ASN A 38 -6.21 -8.34 -6.93
N LEU A 39 -5.61 -7.19 -7.24
CA LEU A 39 -6.13 -6.27 -8.26
C LEU A 39 -5.97 -6.85 -9.67
N HIS A 40 -4.79 -7.40 -9.97
CA HIS A 40 -4.51 -8.03 -11.26
C HIS A 40 -5.41 -9.23 -11.50
N SER A 41 -5.61 -10.08 -10.48
CA SER A 41 -6.58 -11.17 -10.54
C SER A 41 -8.02 -10.68 -10.75
N LEU A 42 -8.45 -9.62 -10.05
CA LEU A 42 -9.82 -9.08 -10.16
C LEU A 42 -10.11 -8.42 -11.52
N TYR A 43 -9.15 -7.66 -12.07
CA TYR A 43 -9.39 -6.82 -13.25
C TYR A 43 -8.81 -7.37 -14.55
N CYS A 44 -7.71 -8.11 -14.50
CA CYS A 44 -6.99 -8.61 -15.66
C CYS A 44 -7.13 -10.13 -15.84
N GLY A 45 -7.52 -10.87 -14.80
CA GLY A 45 -7.77 -12.32 -14.86
C GLY A 45 -6.53 -13.16 -15.17
N GLY A 46 -5.32 -12.61 -14.96
CA GLY A 46 -4.05 -13.27 -15.28
C GLY A 46 -3.50 -14.17 -14.17
N ASP A 47 -2.38 -14.82 -14.49
CA ASP A 47 -1.63 -15.70 -13.59
C ASP A 47 -1.16 -14.97 -12.32
N GLU A 48 -0.97 -15.72 -11.23
CA GLU A 48 -0.50 -15.15 -9.98
C GLU A 48 0.90 -14.54 -10.15
N LEU A 49 1.00 -13.22 -9.90
CA LEU A 49 2.27 -12.53 -9.83
C LEU A 49 3.15 -13.15 -8.72
N ASP A 50 4.28 -13.74 -9.12
CA ASP A 50 5.29 -14.19 -8.17
C ASP A 50 5.98 -12.98 -7.54
N LYS A 51 5.84 -12.87 -6.21
CA LYS A 51 6.45 -11.83 -5.38
C LYS A 51 7.48 -12.39 -4.40
N SER A 52 7.97 -13.61 -4.64
CA SER A 52 8.99 -14.25 -3.81
C SER A 52 10.27 -13.41 -3.71
N LEU A 53 10.68 -12.80 -4.82
CA LEU A 53 11.90 -11.99 -4.96
C LEU A 53 11.90 -10.69 -4.12
N VAL A 54 10.73 -10.19 -3.70
CA VAL A 54 10.62 -8.98 -2.86
C VAL A 54 11.38 -9.15 -1.55
N LYS A 55 11.47 -10.37 -1.02
CA LYS A 55 12.15 -10.63 0.26
C LYS A 55 13.62 -10.20 0.24
N ILE A 56 14.28 -10.25 -0.92
CA ILE A 56 15.66 -9.80 -1.06
C ILE A 56 15.77 -8.28 -0.81
N PHE A 57 14.76 -7.49 -1.19
CA PHE A 57 14.73 -6.05 -0.90
C PHE A 57 14.37 -5.72 0.55
N VAL A 58 13.64 -6.59 1.25
CA VAL A 58 13.14 -6.32 2.61
C VAL A 58 14.11 -6.84 3.67
N ASP A 59 14.56 -8.07 3.51
CA ASP A 59 15.34 -8.81 4.51
C ASP A 59 16.83 -8.94 4.11
N GLY A 60 17.18 -8.68 2.84
CA GLY A 60 18.52 -8.87 2.30
C GLY A 60 19.43 -7.64 2.42
N THR A 61 20.68 -7.81 1.98
CA THR A 61 21.72 -6.77 1.95
C THR A 61 21.90 -6.18 0.55
N LEU A 62 22.65 -5.08 0.45
CA LEU A 62 23.01 -4.50 -0.85
C LEU A 62 23.84 -5.45 -1.71
N ASP A 63 24.64 -6.32 -1.11
CA ASP A 63 25.41 -7.32 -1.85
C ASP A 63 24.49 -8.40 -2.45
N ASP A 64 23.49 -8.86 -1.70
CA ASP A 64 22.46 -9.80 -2.21
C ASP A 64 21.70 -9.21 -3.41
N VAL A 65 21.38 -7.91 -3.36
CA VAL A 65 20.73 -7.19 -4.46
C VAL A 65 21.65 -7.12 -5.68
N ARG A 66 22.96 -6.91 -5.46
CA ARG A 66 23.95 -6.85 -6.53
C ARG A 66 24.13 -8.19 -7.22
N GLU A 67 24.17 -9.28 -6.45
CA GLU A 67 24.29 -10.64 -6.98
C GLU A 67 23.06 -11.06 -7.79
N ASN A 68 21.86 -10.64 -7.38
CA ASN A 68 20.59 -10.99 -8.03
C ASN A 68 20.01 -9.88 -8.92
N PHE A 69 20.83 -8.91 -9.33
CA PHE A 69 20.37 -7.66 -9.95
C PHE A 69 19.45 -7.88 -11.16
N GLN A 70 19.82 -8.77 -12.08
CA GLN A 70 19.07 -8.96 -13.32
C GLN A 70 17.65 -9.50 -13.06
N ASP A 71 17.52 -10.44 -12.14
CA ASP A 71 16.23 -11.04 -11.78
C ASP A 71 15.36 -10.04 -11.01
N LEU A 72 15.96 -9.26 -10.12
CA LEU A 72 15.28 -8.22 -9.35
C LEU A 72 14.77 -7.08 -10.23
N VAL A 73 15.56 -6.60 -11.18
CA VAL A 73 15.12 -5.56 -12.13
C VAL A 73 14.01 -6.10 -13.04
N THR A 74 14.13 -7.34 -13.50
CA THR A 74 13.08 -7.99 -14.29
C THR A 74 11.79 -8.14 -13.49
N TYR A 75 11.88 -8.49 -12.21
CA TYR A 75 10.76 -8.50 -11.28
C TYR A 75 10.08 -7.13 -11.19
N CYS A 76 10.85 -6.06 -10.97
CA CYS A 76 10.32 -4.69 -10.90
C CYS A 76 9.65 -4.25 -12.21
N ALA A 77 10.23 -4.63 -13.36
CA ALA A 77 9.66 -4.35 -14.66
C ALA A 77 8.30 -5.07 -14.85
N LYS A 78 8.21 -6.36 -14.46
CA LYS A 78 6.96 -7.12 -14.49
C LYS A 78 5.89 -6.54 -13.58
N ASP A 79 6.24 -6.14 -12.35
CA ASP A 79 5.32 -5.51 -11.41
C ASP A 79 4.79 -4.15 -11.95
N THR A 80 5.65 -3.39 -12.64
CA THR A 80 5.28 -2.13 -13.29
C THR A 80 4.34 -2.37 -14.48
N ALA A 81 4.63 -3.37 -15.31
CA ALA A 81 3.76 -3.78 -16.41
C ALA A 81 2.38 -4.23 -15.92
N ALA A 82 2.32 -5.09 -14.90
CA ALA A 82 1.07 -5.52 -14.29
C ALA A 82 0.27 -4.36 -13.67
N THR A 83 0.96 -3.37 -13.08
CA THR A 83 0.32 -2.16 -12.56
C THR A 83 -0.29 -1.33 -13.68
N GLN A 84 0.40 -1.21 -14.82
CA GLN A 84 -0.16 -0.55 -16.00
C GLN A 84 -1.40 -1.29 -16.50
N GLU A 85 -1.36 -2.61 -16.63
CA GLU A 85 -2.48 -3.41 -17.14
C GLU A 85 -3.73 -3.22 -16.26
N VAL A 86 -3.54 -3.25 -14.94
CA VAL A 86 -4.59 -2.96 -13.97
C VAL A 86 -5.12 -1.54 -14.16
N PHE A 87 -4.25 -0.54 -14.32
CA PHE A 87 -4.67 0.83 -14.55
C PHE A 87 -5.48 0.96 -15.85
N ALA A 88 -5.04 0.35 -16.95
CA ALA A 88 -5.73 0.36 -18.23
C ALA A 88 -7.13 -0.28 -18.12
N ALA A 89 -7.29 -1.32 -17.31
CA ALA A 89 -8.59 -1.96 -17.06
C ALA A 89 -9.50 -1.12 -16.15
N ILE A 90 -8.94 -0.42 -15.15
CA ILE A 90 -9.68 0.38 -14.17
C ILE A 90 -10.07 1.74 -14.74
N TRP A 91 -9.22 2.38 -15.54
CA TRP A 91 -9.41 3.72 -16.06
C TRP A 91 -10.76 3.96 -16.76
N PRO A 92 -11.21 3.14 -17.72
CA PRO A 92 -12.52 3.33 -18.34
C PRO A 92 -13.68 3.18 -17.33
N LYS A 93 -13.55 2.27 -16.36
CA LYS A 93 -14.55 2.10 -15.29
C LYS A 93 -14.61 3.33 -14.37
N PHE A 94 -13.47 3.98 -14.16
CA PHE A 94 -13.39 5.20 -13.37
C PHE A 94 -14.14 6.34 -14.05
N LEU A 95 -13.90 6.53 -15.35
CA LEU A 95 -14.57 7.55 -16.14
C LEU A 95 -16.09 7.31 -16.25
N ASP A 96 -16.51 6.06 -16.39
CA ASP A 96 -17.94 5.70 -16.38
C ASP A 96 -18.60 6.01 -15.02
N ARG A 97 -17.93 5.66 -13.92
CA ARG A 97 -18.46 5.87 -12.57
C ARG A 97 -18.46 7.34 -12.13
N TYR A 98 -17.48 8.11 -12.61
CA TYR A 98 -17.24 9.51 -12.28
C TYR A 98 -17.04 10.32 -13.58
N PRO A 99 -18.11 10.62 -14.33
CA PRO A 99 -18.01 11.22 -15.66
C PRO A 99 -17.58 12.69 -15.64
N HIS A 100 -17.66 13.35 -14.48
CA HIS A 100 -17.37 14.77 -14.37
C HIS A 100 -15.85 15.02 -14.30
N PRO A 101 -15.27 15.83 -15.21
CA PRO A 101 -13.82 16.02 -15.31
C PRO A 101 -13.20 16.64 -14.05
N VAL A 102 -13.98 17.40 -13.27
CA VAL A 102 -13.52 17.98 -12.00
C VAL A 102 -13.16 16.91 -10.97
N SER A 103 -13.81 15.74 -10.97
CA SER A 103 -13.43 14.66 -10.05
C SER A 103 -12.00 14.19 -10.32
N PHE A 104 -11.61 14.07 -11.59
CA PHE A 104 -10.24 13.70 -11.96
C PHE A 104 -9.26 14.84 -11.72
N ALA A 105 -9.59 16.06 -12.14
CA ALA A 105 -8.74 17.24 -11.94
C ALA A 105 -8.47 17.48 -10.45
N GLY A 106 -9.48 17.37 -9.59
CA GLY A 106 -9.32 17.52 -8.15
C GLY A 106 -8.36 16.48 -7.55
N MET A 107 -8.39 15.23 -8.03
CA MET A 107 -7.42 14.22 -7.60
C MET A 107 -5.99 14.53 -8.03
N LEU A 108 -5.81 15.08 -9.24
CA LEU A 108 -4.49 15.52 -9.70
C LEU A 108 -3.95 16.67 -8.84
N GLU A 109 -4.78 17.69 -8.58
CA GLU A 109 -4.40 18.84 -7.75
C GLU A 109 -4.05 18.43 -6.31
N MET A 110 -4.82 17.53 -5.70
CA MET A 110 -4.48 17.01 -4.37
C MET A 110 -3.14 16.26 -4.34
N GLY A 111 -2.73 15.65 -5.46
CA GLY A 111 -1.44 14.97 -5.61
C GLY A 111 -0.24 15.92 -5.77
N LEU A 112 -0.48 17.20 -6.07
CA LEU A 112 0.56 18.22 -6.22
C LEU A 112 0.85 18.97 -4.92
N ALA A 113 0.16 18.63 -3.83
CA ALA A 113 0.40 19.24 -2.53
C ALA A 113 1.85 18.98 -2.08
N TYR A 114 2.54 20.05 -1.69
CA TYR A 114 3.88 19.98 -1.11
C TYR A 114 3.84 20.44 0.34
N LEU A 115 4.65 19.84 1.18
CA LEU A 115 4.79 20.22 2.58
C LEU A 115 6.06 21.06 2.75
N PRO A 116 5.96 22.35 3.12
CA PRO A 116 7.14 23.15 3.40
C PRO A 116 7.74 22.72 4.73
N VAL A 117 8.99 22.26 4.70
CA VAL A 117 9.77 21.96 5.90
C VAL A 117 10.98 22.89 5.96
N ASP A 118 11.33 23.35 7.16
CA ASP A 118 12.52 24.15 7.41
C ASP A 118 13.56 23.35 8.21
N ARG A 119 14.71 23.98 8.49
CA ARG A 119 15.76 23.35 9.30
C ARG A 119 15.36 23.12 10.77
N SER A 120 14.28 23.75 11.23
CA SER A 120 13.77 23.52 12.58
C SER A 120 13.08 22.17 12.72
N TRP A 121 12.70 21.53 11.61
CA TRP A 121 12.07 20.20 11.59
C TRP A 121 12.91 19.13 12.29
N GLU A 122 14.24 19.15 12.12
CA GLU A 122 15.14 18.22 12.81
C GLU A 122 15.17 18.46 14.32
N ASN A 123 15.16 19.72 14.75
CA ASN A 123 15.07 20.07 16.17
C ASN A 123 13.72 19.65 16.75
N TYR A 124 12.63 19.86 16.01
CA TYR A 124 11.29 19.45 16.42
C TYR A 124 11.20 17.93 16.67
N ILE A 125 11.77 17.12 15.77
CA ILE A 125 11.81 15.66 15.94
C ILE A 125 12.61 15.30 17.20
N ARG A 126 13.83 15.85 17.35
CA ARG A 126 14.67 15.57 18.51
C ARG A 126 13.97 15.94 19.81
N ASP A 127 13.44 17.15 19.90
CA ASP A 127 12.83 17.65 21.14
C ASP A 127 11.55 16.85 21.48
N ALA A 128 10.81 16.37 20.47
CA ALA A 128 9.66 15.49 20.67
C ALA A 128 10.07 14.09 21.16
N ASP A 129 11.14 13.52 20.61
CA ASP A 129 11.68 12.22 21.03
C ASP A 129 12.26 12.29 22.45
N ASP A 130 13.04 13.32 22.76
CA ASP A 130 13.59 13.56 24.11
C ASP A 130 12.46 13.64 25.15
N THR A 131 11.40 14.39 24.84
CA THR A 131 10.22 14.51 25.71
C THR A 131 9.51 13.16 25.90
N TYR A 132 9.38 12.37 24.83
CA TYR A 132 8.79 11.03 24.91
C TYR A 132 9.61 10.10 25.81
N GLU A 133 10.93 10.08 25.64
CA GLU A 133 11.81 9.25 26.45
C GLU A 133 11.76 9.62 27.94
N ASP A 134 11.74 10.91 28.26
CA ASP A 134 11.68 11.39 29.63
C ASP A 134 10.37 10.98 30.31
N LEU A 135 9.23 11.16 29.63
CA LEU A 135 7.93 10.69 30.12
C LEU A 135 7.88 9.17 30.28
N GLU A 136 8.48 8.42 29.36
CA GLU A 136 8.54 6.96 29.46
C GLU A 136 9.39 6.51 30.67
N LYS A 137 10.54 7.16 30.91
CA LYS A 137 11.41 6.93 32.07
C LYS A 137 10.67 7.25 33.37
N GLU A 138 9.99 8.39 33.45
CA GLU A 138 9.20 8.79 34.62
C GLU A 138 8.06 7.79 34.90
N MET A 139 7.30 7.39 33.88
CA MET A 139 6.23 6.41 34.02
C MET A 139 6.79 5.06 34.52
N LYS A 140 7.90 4.58 33.94
CA LYS A 140 8.56 3.33 34.37
C LYS A 140 9.04 3.42 35.83
N CYS A 141 9.57 4.57 36.26
CA CYS A 141 9.96 4.80 37.64
C CYS A 141 8.76 4.82 38.60
N SER A 142 7.66 5.47 38.20
CA SER A 142 6.42 5.55 39.00
C SER A 142 5.78 4.17 39.19
N LEU A 143 5.75 3.34 38.15
CA LEU A 143 5.18 1.98 38.20
C LEU A 143 6.06 0.96 38.93
N ARG A 144 7.32 1.29 39.24
CA ARG A 144 8.27 0.42 39.95
C ARG A 144 8.29 0.67 41.47
N ASN A 145 7.66 1.74 41.93
CA ASN A 145 7.43 2.06 43.35
C ASN A 145 6.03 1.63 43.78
#